data_AF-A0A2K1E6R9-F1
#
_entry.id   AF-A0A2K1E6R9-F1
#
_cell.length_a   1.000
_cell.length_b   1.000
_cell.length_c   1.000
_cell.angle_alpha   90.00
_cell.angle_beta   90.00
_cell.angle_gamma   90.00
#
_symmetry.space_group_name_H-M   'P 1'
#
loop_
_entity.id
_entity.type
_entity.pdbx_description
1 polymer ?
#
loop_
_entity_poly.entity_id
_entity_poly.type
_entity_poly.pdbx_seq_one_letter_code
_entity_poly.pdbx_strand_id
1 'polypeptide(L)'
;MPANIDIDQIFREDSATPPSERSLPWEETRDGITVVVEPKPHWADDMRAFRLDMRQYCRYADWTAQGNDARFYDHIDTCGDDVMMKAQAMIAREIADGLWD
;
A
#
# COMPACT_ATOMS: atom_id res chain seq x y z
N MET A 1 -30.16 1.42 -9.33
CA MET A 1 -28.98 0.66 -9.80
C MET A 1 -27.89 1.06 -8.83
N PRO A 2 -27.41 0.18 -7.94
CA PRO A 2 -26.23 0.55 -7.15
C PRO A 2 -25.12 0.85 -8.16
N ALA A 3 -24.39 1.95 -7.96
CA ALA A 3 -23.19 2.20 -8.72
C ALA A 3 -22.28 1.00 -8.43
N ASN A 4 -21.90 0.25 -9.47
CA ASN A 4 -21.07 -0.92 -9.29
C ASN A 4 -19.65 -0.43 -8.99
N ILE A 5 -19.42 -0.02 -7.74
CA ILE A 5 -18.14 0.50 -7.26
C ILE A 5 -17.08 -0.57 -7.56
N ASP A 6 -16.04 -0.14 -8.27
CA ASP A 6 -14.94 -1.00 -8.68
C ASP A 6 -13.78 -0.83 -7.70
N ILE A 7 -13.03 -1.92 -7.46
CA ILE A 7 -11.85 -1.91 -6.60
C ILE A 7 -10.85 -0.87 -7.14
N ASP A 8 -10.65 -0.84 -8.46
CA ASP A 8 -9.75 0.12 -9.10
C ASP A 8 -10.21 1.57 -8.91
N GLN A 9 -11.53 1.80 -8.81
CA GLN A 9 -12.06 3.13 -8.52
C GLN A 9 -11.77 3.53 -7.08
N ILE A 10 -11.99 2.63 -6.11
CA ILE A 10 -11.70 2.89 -4.69
C ILE A 10 -10.22 3.24 -4.48
N PHE A 11 -9.30 2.44 -5.03
CA PHE A 11 -7.86 2.71 -4.92
C PHE A 11 -7.46 4.04 -5.58
N ARG A 12 -8.06 4.36 -6.73
CA ARG A 12 -7.82 5.63 -7.42
C ARG A 12 -8.29 6.82 -6.57
N GLU A 13 -9.47 6.73 -5.99
CA GLU A 13 -10.02 7.78 -5.12
C GLU A 13 -9.15 7.98 -3.87
N ASP A 14 -8.74 6.90 -3.20
CA ASP A 14 -7.81 6.97 -2.06
C ASP A 14 -6.47 7.61 -2.46
N SER A 15 -5.92 7.24 -3.62
CA SER A 15 -4.64 7.77 -4.13
C SER A 15 -4.68 9.28 -4.44
N ALA A 16 -5.87 9.88 -4.59
CA ALA A 16 -6.02 11.32 -4.78
C ALA A 16 -5.71 12.13 -3.50
N THR A 17 -5.70 11.47 -2.34
CA THR A 17 -5.32 12.08 -1.07
C THR A 17 -3.79 12.07 -0.87
N PRO A 18 -3.25 12.98 -0.03
CA PRO A 18 -1.84 12.95 0.34
C PRO A 18 -1.45 11.61 0.99
N PRO A 19 -0.20 11.13 0.84
CA PRO A 19 0.24 9.86 1.42
C PRO A 19 -0.08 9.65 2.91
N SER A 20 -0.09 10.71 3.72
CA SER A 20 -0.40 10.64 5.15
C SER A 20 -1.87 10.42 5.47
N GLU A 21 -2.77 10.64 4.51
CA GLU A 21 -4.23 10.53 4.66
C GLU A 21 -4.79 9.28 3.96
N ARG A 22 -3.98 8.62 3.13
CA ARG A 22 -4.35 7.38 2.44
C ARG A 22 -4.64 6.27 3.43
N SER A 23 -5.67 5.50 3.11
CA SER A 23 -6.12 4.35 3.91
C SER A 23 -5.83 3.01 3.22
N LEU A 24 -5.45 3.03 1.94
CA LEU A 24 -5.12 1.83 1.16
C LEU A 24 -3.66 1.83 0.76
N PRO A 25 -3.02 0.66 0.59
CA PRO A 25 -1.66 0.59 0.09
C PRO A 25 -1.57 1.06 -1.36
N TRP A 26 -0.43 1.63 -1.71
CA TRP A 26 -0.16 2.10 -3.06
C TRP A 26 1.25 1.75 -3.52
N GLU A 27 1.42 1.63 -4.83
CA GLU A 27 2.72 1.41 -5.44
C GLU A 27 3.47 2.73 -5.67
N GLU A 28 4.77 2.70 -5.42
CA GLU A 28 5.69 3.74 -5.85
C GLU A 28 6.87 3.11 -6.56
N THR A 29 7.27 3.70 -7.68
CA THR A 29 8.47 3.29 -8.40
C THR A 29 9.46 4.43 -8.43
N ARG A 30 10.68 4.17 -7.96
CA ARG A 30 11.80 5.11 -7.98
C ARG A 30 13.10 4.36 -8.20
N ASP A 31 13.96 4.91 -9.06
CA ASP A 31 15.30 4.40 -9.34
C ASP A 31 15.33 2.89 -9.72
N GLY A 32 14.30 2.45 -10.44
CA GLY A 32 14.16 1.06 -10.91
C GLY A 32 13.65 0.07 -9.86
N ILE A 33 13.26 0.54 -8.68
CA ILE A 33 12.66 -0.27 -7.62
C ILE A 33 11.21 0.14 -7.44
N THR A 34 10.33 -0.87 -7.38
CA THR A 34 8.94 -0.71 -7.00
C THR A 34 8.74 -1.16 -5.56
N VAL A 35 8.08 -0.32 -4.77
CA VAL A 35 7.64 -0.64 -3.42
C VAL A 35 6.13 -0.48 -3.31
N VAL A 36 5.52 -1.22 -2.40
CA VAL A 36 4.16 -0.99 -1.93
C VAL A 36 4.25 -0.35 -0.56
N VAL A 37 3.68 0.85 -0.42
CA VAL A 37 3.62 1.57 0.85
C VAL A 37 2.37 1.14 1.59
N GLU A 38 2.55 0.64 2.81
CA GLU A 38 1.45 0.27 3.70
C GLU A 38 1.10 1.48 4.60
N PRO A 39 -0.16 1.98 4.54
CA PRO A 39 -0.65 2.99 5.46
C PRO A 39 -0.46 2.55 6.90
N LYS A 40 0.00 3.47 7.73
CA LYS A 40 0.29 3.17 9.13
C LYS A 40 -0.96 3.30 9.99
N PRO A 41 -1.13 2.45 11.01
CA PRO A 41 -2.03 2.77 12.11
C PRO A 41 -1.65 4.10 12.78
N HIS A 42 -2.62 4.80 13.37
CA HIS A 42 -2.42 6.11 14.00
C HIS A 42 -1.30 6.14 15.06
N TRP A 43 -0.99 5.01 15.69
CA TRP A 43 0.02 4.86 16.74
C TRP A 43 1.44 4.58 16.24
N ALA A 44 1.62 4.20 14.97
CA ALA A 44 2.95 3.95 14.43
C ALA A 44 3.66 5.27 14.10
N ASP A 45 4.98 5.33 14.23
CA ASP A 45 5.73 6.57 13.95
C ASP A 45 5.84 6.86 12.45
N ASP A 46 5.95 5.81 11.61
CA ASP A 46 6.11 5.94 10.16
C ASP A 46 5.42 4.78 9.42
N MET A 47 5.18 4.99 8.12
CA MET A 47 4.71 3.99 7.17
C MET A 47 5.84 3.04 6.76
N ARG A 48 5.47 1.88 6.22
CA ARG A 48 6.44 0.89 5.71
C ARG A 48 6.35 0.82 4.20
N ALA A 49 7.49 0.82 3.54
CA ALA A 49 7.60 0.58 2.12
C ALA A 49 8.18 -0.82 1.89
N PHE A 50 7.37 -1.73 1.37
CA PHE A 50 7.74 -3.11 1.09
C PHE A 50 8.19 -3.25 -0.36
N ARG A 51 9.32 -3.91 -0.61
CA ARG A 51 9.72 -4.28 -1.97
C ARG A 51 8.64 -5.12 -2.62
N LEU A 52 8.29 -4.82 -3.87
CA LEU A 52 7.20 -5.50 -4.58
C LEU A 52 7.39 -7.03 -4.58
N ASP A 53 8.56 -7.47 -5.03
CA ASP A 53 8.92 -8.87 -5.33
C ASP A 53 9.83 -9.55 -4.28
N MET A 54 10.29 -8.79 -3.28
CA MET A 54 11.19 -9.28 -2.25
C MET A 54 10.57 -9.10 -0.88
N ARG A 55 10.80 -10.07 0.03
CA ARG A 55 10.38 -9.97 1.43
C ARG A 55 11.27 -9.03 2.21
N GLN A 56 11.22 -7.76 1.84
CA GLN A 56 12.06 -6.71 2.36
C GLN A 56 11.26 -5.44 2.51
N TYR A 57 11.57 -4.67 3.55
CA TYR A 57 10.91 -3.41 3.80
C TYR A 57 11.88 -2.36 4.33
N CYS A 58 11.53 -1.09 4.16
CA CYS A 58 12.16 0.02 4.84
C CYS A 58 11.10 0.97 5.40
N ARG A 59 11.54 2.01 6.10
CA ARG A 59 10.67 3.10 6.53
C ARG A 59 10.33 3.97 5.33
N TYR A 60 9.10 4.46 5.26
CA TYR A 60 8.68 5.32 4.16
C TYR A 60 9.47 6.64 4.13
N ALA A 61 9.87 7.18 5.28
CA ALA A 61 10.79 8.32 5.32
C ALA A 61 12.15 8.02 4.69
N ASP A 62 12.69 6.81 4.89
CA ASP A 62 13.97 6.40 4.28
C ASP A 62 13.81 6.21 2.77
N TRP A 63 12.72 5.57 2.32
CA TRP A 63 12.38 5.42 0.90
C TRP A 63 12.24 6.77 0.18
N THR A 64 11.46 7.69 0.76
CA THR A 64 11.23 9.02 0.15
C THR A 64 12.50 9.86 0.11
N ALA A 65 13.41 9.71 1.09
CA ALA A 65 14.69 10.40 1.08
C ALA A 65 15.71 9.79 0.11
N GLN A 66 15.83 8.45 0.09
CA GLN A 66 16.99 7.76 -0.49
C GLN A 66 16.67 6.86 -1.69
N GLY A 67 15.39 6.57 -1.98
CA GLY A 67 15.03 5.72 -3.12
C GLY A 67 15.70 4.35 -3.06
N ASN A 68 16.45 3.99 -4.11
CA ASN A 68 17.15 2.71 -4.17
C ASN A 68 18.25 2.53 -3.10
N ASP A 69 18.79 3.62 -2.57
CA ASP A 69 19.85 3.62 -1.57
C ASP A 69 19.29 3.45 -0.15
N ALA A 70 17.96 3.45 0.00
CA ALA A 70 17.31 3.19 1.28
C ALA A 70 17.71 1.80 1.79
N ARG A 71 18.00 1.71 3.10
CA ARG A 71 18.33 0.44 3.73
C ARG A 71 17.08 -0.40 3.93
N PHE A 72 16.96 -1.47 3.15
CA PHE A 72 15.93 -2.49 3.31
C PHE A 72 16.34 -3.55 4.35
N TYR A 73 15.35 -4.05 5.09
CA TYR A 73 15.47 -5.13 6.07
C TYR A 73 14.59 -6.29 5.64
N ASP A 74 15.03 -7.52 5.87
CA ASP A 74 14.22 -8.70 5.57
C ASP A 74 12.95 -8.73 6.43
N HIS A 75 11.83 -9.11 5.81
CA HIS A 75 10.57 -9.40 6.47
C HIS A 75 10.34 -10.91 6.49
N ILE A 76 9.75 -11.41 7.58
CA ILE A 76 9.65 -12.86 7.80
C ILE A 76 8.67 -13.56 6.84
N ASP A 77 7.63 -12.85 6.40
CA ASP A 77 6.48 -13.43 5.71
C ASP A 77 5.98 -12.66 4.47
N THR A 78 6.11 -11.33 4.43
CA THR A 78 5.41 -10.47 3.45
C THR A 78 6.36 -9.74 2.50
N CYS A 79 5.93 -9.58 1.25
CA CYS A 79 6.44 -8.56 0.32
C CYS A 79 5.31 -7.57 -0.04
N GLY A 80 5.60 -6.64 -0.95
CA GLY A 80 4.64 -5.65 -1.43
C GLY A 80 3.46 -6.27 -2.18
N ASP A 81 3.70 -7.30 -3.01
CA ASP A 81 2.62 -8.03 -3.68
C ASP A 81 1.62 -8.64 -2.68
N ASP A 82 2.11 -9.22 -1.58
CA ASP A 82 1.26 -9.77 -0.52
C ASP A 82 0.40 -8.68 0.15
N VAL A 83 0.99 -7.51 0.41
CA VAL A 83 0.29 -6.34 0.99
C VAL A 83 -0.82 -5.87 0.06
N MET A 84 -0.51 -5.69 -1.23
CA MET A 84 -1.48 -5.24 -2.24
C MET A 84 -2.61 -6.26 -2.42
N MET A 85 -2.27 -7.54 -2.57
CA MET A 85 -3.24 -8.63 -2.72
C MET A 85 -4.19 -8.70 -1.52
N LYS A 86 -3.67 -8.57 -0.30
CA LYS A 86 -4.48 -8.58 0.92
C LYS A 86 -5.47 -7.41 0.96
N ALA A 87 -5.03 -6.21 0.60
CA ALA A 87 -5.90 -5.04 0.58
C ALA A 87 -7.01 -5.17 -0.48
N GLN A 88 -6.67 -5.61 -1.70
CA GLN A 88 -7.66 -5.87 -2.75
C GLN A 88 -8.67 -6.93 -2.31
N ALA A 89 -8.23 -8.01 -1.66
CA ALA A 89 -9.12 -9.05 -1.15
C ALA A 89 -10.06 -8.54 -0.04
N MET A 90 -9.59 -7.63 0.82
CA MET A 90 -10.42 -6.98 1.84
C MET A 90 -11.50 -6.11 1.19
N ILE A 91 -11.15 -5.24 0.26
CA ILE A 91 -12.14 -4.39 -0.44
C ILE A 91 -13.14 -5.23 -1.23
N ALA A 92 -12.68 -6.26 -1.95
CA ALA A 92 -13.57 -7.17 -2.66
C ALA A 92 -14.60 -7.84 -1.74
N ARG A 93 -14.18 -8.21 -0.52
CA ARG A 93 -15.07 -8.76 0.51
C ARG A 93 -16.09 -7.73 0.96
N GLU A 94 -15.65 -6.53 1.29
CA GLU A 94 -16.55 -5.46 1.77
C GLU A 94 -17.59 -5.06 0.72
N ILE A 95 -17.22 -5.00 -0.57
CA ILE A 95 -18.16 -4.78 -1.68
C ILE A 95 -19.18 -5.92 -1.74
N ALA A 96 -18.73 -7.18 -1.67
CA ALA A 96 -19.61 -8.34 -1.70
C ALA A 96 -20.58 -8.38 -0.50
N ASP A 97 -20.15 -7.85 0.65
CA ASP A 97 -20.95 -7.73 1.86
C ASP A 97 -21.89 -6.50 1.83
N GLY A 98 -21.81 -5.66 0.78
CA GLY A 98 -22.66 -4.48 0.60
C GLY A 98 -22.31 -3.33 1.54
N LEU A 99 -21.05 -3.23 1.97
CA LEU A 99 -20.56 -2.15 2.84
C LEU A 99 -20.19 -0.87 2.08
N TRP A 100 -20.28 -0.91 0.75
CA TRP A 100 -19.98 0.19 -0.17
C TRP A 100 -21.26 0.51 -0.96
N ASP A 101 -21.80 1.72 -0.80
CA ASP A 101 -23.08 2.21 -1.38
C ASP A 101 -22.89 3.08 -2.64
#